data_AF-A0A2M7HYG1-F1
#
_entry.id   AF-A0A2M7HYG1-F1
#
_cell.length_a   1.000
_cell.length_b   1.000
_cell.length_c   1.000
_cell.angle_alpha   90.00
_cell.angle_beta   90.00
_cell.angle_gamma   90.00
#
_symmetry.space_group_name_H-M   'P 1'
#
loop_
_entity.id
_entity.type
_entity.pdbx_description
1 polymer ?
#
loop_
_entity_poly.entity_id
_entity_poly.type
_entity_poly.pdbx_seq_one_letter_code
_entity_poly.pdbx_strand_id
1 'polypeptide(L)'
;MRQFMKYLPALGLGILLAVLSFLSFALVASAGYMYALLGSVANLSHDSPVYLGLGAHDAGLLILLSGLILFTYHRLFPRLPFDWFAAIALQMPLGLVVLWSDGVSFNLTNFYGVARALTLFAATFGVLMIFWLLQRRSRRFSQTV
;
A
#
# COMPACT_ATOMS: atom_id res chain seq x y z
N MET A 1 -0.63 -29.46 3.00
CA MET A 1 -1.29 -28.58 3.99
C MET A 1 -0.34 -27.97 5.04
N ARG A 2 0.57 -28.73 5.67
CA ARG A 2 1.47 -28.22 6.74
C ARG A 2 2.39 -27.04 6.36
N GLN A 3 2.76 -26.90 5.08
CA GLN A 3 3.60 -25.79 4.61
C GLN A 3 2.82 -24.47 4.45
N PHE A 4 1.53 -24.52 4.09
CA PHE A 4 0.68 -23.33 3.94
C PHE A 4 0.31 -22.69 5.28
N MET A 5 0.17 -23.49 6.33
CA MET A 5 -0.16 -23.01 7.68
C MET A 5 0.89 -22.03 8.23
N LYS A 6 2.13 -22.09 7.75
CA LYS A 6 3.22 -21.18 8.14
C LYS A 6 2.99 -19.74 7.66
N TYR A 7 2.20 -19.54 6.62
CA TYR A 7 1.87 -18.22 6.06
C TYR A 7 0.53 -17.68 6.56
N LEU A 8 -0.21 -18.45 7.38
CA LEU A 8 -1.47 -17.99 7.93
C LEU A 8 -1.34 -16.69 8.75
N PRO A 9 -0.28 -16.50 9.57
CA PRO A 9 -0.07 -15.24 10.27
C PRO A 9 0.24 -14.07 9.31
N ALA A 10 0.89 -14.33 8.18
CA ALA A 10 1.15 -13.34 7.15
C ALA A 10 -0.17 -12.89 6.50
N LEU A 11 -1.06 -13.83 6.17
CA LEU A 11 -2.39 -13.52 5.64
C LEU A 11 -3.25 -12.76 6.67
N GLY A 12 -3.20 -13.14 7.94
CA GLY A 12 -3.89 -12.42 9.02
C GLY A 12 -3.43 -10.97 9.16
N LEU A 13 -2.11 -10.72 9.11
CA LEU A 13 -1.58 -9.36 9.09
C LEU A 13 -1.87 -8.62 7.77
N GLY A 14 -2.03 -9.32 6.65
CA GLY A 14 -2.51 -8.73 5.41
C GLY A 14 -3.95 -8.25 5.50
N ILE A 15 -4.83 -9.00 6.19
CA ILE A 15 -6.19 -8.54 6.49
C ILE A 15 -6.14 -7.30 7.39
N LEU A 16 -5.28 -7.30 8.40
CA LEU A 16 -5.07 -6.14 9.26
C LEU A 16 -4.58 -4.92 8.44
N LEU A 17 -3.66 -5.11 7.50
CA LEU A 17 -3.22 -4.05 6.58
C LEU A 17 -4.40 -3.47 5.79
N ALA A 18 -5.28 -4.32 5.26
CA ALA A 18 -6.46 -3.87 4.53
C ALA A 18 -7.37 -3.03 5.45
N VAL A 19 -7.72 -3.54 6.63
CA VAL A 19 -8.57 -2.83 7.60
C VAL A 19 -7.96 -1.49 8.01
N LEU A 20 -6.67 -1.46 8.34
CA LEU A 20 -5.98 -0.22 8.71
C LEU A 20 -5.96 0.78 7.55
N SER A 21 -5.78 0.32 6.31
CA SER A 21 -5.82 1.21 5.13
C SER A 21 -7.20 1.87 4.98
N PHE A 22 -8.27 1.09 5.10
CA PHE A 22 -9.64 1.63 5.07
C PHE A 22 -9.92 2.60 6.22
N LEU A 23 -9.51 2.25 7.44
CA LEU A 23 -9.68 3.13 8.60
C LEU A 23 -8.89 4.44 8.44
N SER A 24 -7.67 4.37 7.92
CA SER A 24 -6.87 5.56 7.64
C SER A 24 -7.52 6.47 6.61
N PHE A 25 -8.03 5.93 5.50
CA PHE A 25 -8.75 6.75 4.53
C PHE A 25 -10.07 7.30 5.07
N ALA A 26 -10.80 6.54 5.88
CA ALA A 26 -11.99 7.03 6.56
C ALA A 26 -11.66 8.19 7.53
N LEU A 27 -10.55 8.08 8.27
CA LEU A 27 -10.07 9.14 9.16
C LEU A 27 -9.69 10.40 8.37
N VAL A 28 -8.94 10.24 7.27
CA VAL A 28 -8.57 11.34 6.37
C VAL A 28 -9.81 12.04 5.81
N ALA A 29 -10.81 11.27 5.37
CA ALA A 29 -12.08 11.80 4.91
C ALA A 29 -12.83 12.55 6.02
N SER A 30 -12.88 12.00 7.24
CA SER A 30 -13.57 12.61 8.38
C SER A 30 -12.88 13.90 8.88
N ALA A 31 -11.55 13.99 8.75
CA ALA A 31 -10.79 15.17 9.13
C ALA A 31 -11.03 16.36 8.18
N GLY A 32 -11.60 16.12 6.99
CA GLY A 32 -12.10 17.15 6.08
C GLY A 32 -11.03 18.02 5.39
N TYR A 33 -9.74 17.90 5.76
CA TYR A 33 -8.68 18.75 5.20
C TYR A 33 -8.49 18.54 3.69
N MET A 34 -8.64 17.32 3.18
CA MET A 34 -8.57 17.05 1.74
C MET A 34 -9.76 17.63 0.98
N TYR A 35 -10.95 17.61 1.60
CA TYR A 35 -12.13 18.25 1.04
C TYR A 35 -11.98 19.77 1.02
N ALA A 36 -11.47 20.36 2.11
CA ALA A 36 -11.16 21.78 2.17
C ALA A 36 -10.09 22.20 1.16
N LEU A 37 -9.05 21.37 0.95
CA LEU A 37 -8.03 21.59 -0.07
C LEU A 37 -8.66 21.64 -1.46
N LEU A 38 -9.48 20.63 -1.82
CA LEU A 38 -10.18 20.61 -3.10
C LEU A 38 -11.13 21.80 -3.28
N GLY A 39 -11.83 22.21 -2.23
CA GLY A 39 -12.74 23.36 -2.24
C GLY A 39 -12.05 24.72 -2.33
N SER A 40 -10.76 24.82 -1.99
CA SER A 40 -9.98 26.06 -2.08
C SER A 40 -9.40 26.36 -3.47
N VAL A 41 -9.49 25.39 -4.39
CA VAL A 41 -8.95 25.51 -5.75
C VAL A 41 -10.05 26.00 -6.68
N ALA A 42 -9.89 27.23 -7.19
CA ALA A 42 -10.80 27.77 -8.21
C ALA A 42 -10.68 26.96 -9.51
N ASN A 43 -11.82 26.63 -10.13
CA ASN A 43 -11.91 25.88 -11.40
C ASN A 43 -11.23 24.49 -11.36
N LEU A 44 -11.63 23.67 -10.39
CA LEU A 44 -11.15 22.29 -10.27
C LEU A 44 -11.53 21.47 -11.53
N SER A 45 -10.51 21.14 -12.33
CA SER A 45 -10.61 20.25 -13.49
C SER A 45 -9.80 18.97 -13.25
N HIS A 46 -10.01 17.93 -14.07
CA HIS A 46 -9.28 16.66 -13.96
C HIS A 46 -7.77 16.79 -14.21
N ASP A 47 -7.34 17.90 -14.81
CA ASP A 47 -5.93 18.27 -15.04
C ASP A 47 -5.38 19.19 -13.94
N SER A 48 -6.08 19.33 -12.82
CA SER A 48 -5.58 20.09 -11.69
C SER A 48 -4.45 19.34 -10.98
N PRO A 49 -3.26 19.96 -10.77
CA PRO A 49 -2.11 19.29 -10.15
C PRO A 49 -2.36 18.91 -8.70
N VAL A 50 -3.42 19.45 -8.08
CA VAL A 50 -3.86 19.12 -6.72
C VAL A 50 -4.15 17.62 -6.61
N TYR A 51 -4.66 16.99 -7.67
CA TYR A 51 -4.88 15.54 -7.70
C TYR A 51 -3.58 14.74 -7.58
N LEU A 52 -2.45 15.22 -8.13
CA LEU A 52 -1.16 14.54 -7.95
C LEU A 52 -0.73 14.56 -6.48
N GLY A 53 -0.96 15.68 -5.78
CA GLY A 53 -0.72 15.80 -4.35
C GLY A 53 -1.60 14.85 -3.53
N LEU A 54 -2.89 14.74 -3.86
CA LEU A 54 -3.83 13.78 -3.27
C LEU A 54 -3.36 12.33 -3.49
N GLY A 55 -3.05 11.95 -4.73
CA GLY A 55 -2.58 10.61 -5.06
C GLY A 55 -1.26 10.28 -4.37
N ALA A 56 -0.32 11.22 -4.30
CA ALA A 56 0.95 11.04 -3.61
C ALA A 56 0.76 10.87 -2.09
N HIS A 57 -0.16 11.64 -1.50
CA HIS A 57 -0.54 11.49 -0.10
C HIS A 57 -1.10 10.08 0.17
N ASP A 58 -2.08 9.64 -0.61
CA ASP A 58 -2.76 8.37 -0.40
C ASP A 58 -1.83 7.18 -0.64
N ALA A 59 -1.04 7.23 -1.72
CA ALA A 59 -0.01 6.25 -1.99
C ALA A 59 1.08 6.22 -0.90
N GLY A 60 1.49 7.39 -0.40
CA GLY A 60 2.45 7.51 0.70
C GLY A 60 1.93 6.85 1.97
N LEU A 61 0.67 7.08 2.32
CA LEU A 61 0.02 6.45 3.47
C LEU A 61 -0.01 4.92 3.33
N LEU A 62 -0.38 4.40 2.17
CA LEU A 62 -0.38 2.96 1.89
C LEU A 62 1.00 2.33 1.97
N ILE A 63 2.03 3.01 1.45
CA ILE A 63 3.42 2.56 1.54
C ILE A 63 3.88 2.55 3.01
N LEU A 64 3.57 3.59 3.78
CA LEU A 64 3.90 3.64 5.21
C LEU A 64 3.25 2.50 6.00
N LEU A 65 1.94 2.26 5.79
CA LEU A 65 1.23 1.14 6.42
C LEU A 65 1.80 -0.22 6.00
N SER A 66 2.12 -0.37 4.72
CA SER A 66 2.77 -1.58 4.19
C SER A 66 4.10 -1.85 4.89
N GLY A 67 4.91 -0.81 5.09
CA GLY A 67 6.19 -0.90 5.81
C GLY A 67 6.00 -1.26 7.28
N LEU A 68 5.03 -0.61 7.95
CA LEU A 68 4.69 -0.89 9.34
C LEU A 68 4.25 -2.34 9.53
N ILE A 69 3.38 -2.86 8.65
CA ILE A 69 2.90 -4.24 8.72
C ILE A 69 4.02 -5.23 8.44
N LEU A 70 4.86 -4.97 7.43
CA LEU A 70 6.00 -5.84 7.12
C LEU A 70 7.00 -5.88 8.29
N PHE A 71 7.28 -4.74 8.92
CA PHE A 71 8.10 -4.65 10.13
C PHE A 71 7.47 -5.42 11.28
N THR A 72 6.16 -5.23 11.51
CA THR A 72 5.41 -5.90 12.57
C THR A 72 5.42 -7.42 12.39
N TYR A 73 5.23 -7.90 11.16
CA TYR A 73 5.32 -9.33 10.84
C TYR A 73 6.69 -9.90 11.22
N HIS A 74 7.77 -9.25 10.79
CA HIS A 74 9.13 -9.68 11.09
C HIS A 74 9.42 -9.65 12.61
N ARG A 75 8.90 -8.65 13.31
CA ARG A 75 9.11 -8.47 14.76
C ARG A 75 8.32 -9.46 15.61
N LEU A 76 7.06 -9.71 15.28
CA LEU A 76 6.18 -10.61 16.05
C LEU A 76 6.45 -12.09 15.75
N PHE A 77 6.87 -12.41 14.52
CA PHE A 77 7.06 -13.78 14.06
C PHE A 77 8.48 -14.06 13.54
N PRO A 78 9.53 -13.86 14.35
CA PRO A 78 10.92 -14.01 13.90
C PRO A 78 11.29 -15.45 13.48
N ARG A 79 10.49 -16.44 13.88
CA ARG A 79 10.69 -17.87 13.53
C ARG A 79 9.93 -18.30 12.27
N LEU A 80 9.08 -17.43 11.71
CA LEU A 80 8.33 -17.71 10.48
C LEU A 80 9.11 -17.27 9.23
N PRO A 81 8.82 -17.86 8.06
CA PRO A 81 9.52 -17.52 6.83
C PRO A 81 9.31 -16.06 6.44
N PHE A 82 10.41 -15.31 6.25
CA PHE A 82 10.40 -13.95 5.72
C PHE A 82 10.83 -13.96 4.24
N ASP A 83 10.01 -14.57 3.39
CA ASP A 83 10.25 -14.77 1.97
C ASP A 83 9.18 -14.10 1.09
N TRP A 84 9.28 -14.31 -0.23
CA TRP A 84 8.32 -13.77 -1.20
C TRP A 84 6.90 -14.30 -1.00
N PHE A 85 6.72 -15.53 -0.51
CA PHE A 85 5.39 -16.06 -0.24
C PHE A 85 4.73 -15.35 0.93
N ALA A 86 5.48 -15.06 2.00
CA ALA A 86 4.99 -14.25 3.11
C ALA A 86 4.65 -12.81 2.67
N ALA A 87 5.50 -12.20 1.85
CA ALA A 87 5.25 -10.86 1.32
C ALA A 87 3.99 -10.82 0.43
N ILE A 88 3.79 -11.82 -0.43
CA ILE A 88 2.58 -11.96 -1.24
C ILE A 88 1.35 -12.18 -0.35
N ALA A 89 1.45 -13.03 0.68
CA ALA A 89 0.35 -13.27 1.61
C ALA A 89 -0.05 -12.01 2.41
N LEU A 90 0.91 -11.17 2.78
CA LEU A 90 0.66 -9.87 3.41
C LEU A 90 0.00 -8.88 2.45
N GLN A 91 0.42 -8.88 1.17
CA GLN A 91 -0.08 -7.95 0.16
C GLN A 91 -1.48 -8.31 -0.37
N MET A 92 -1.77 -9.61 -0.48
CA MET A 92 -2.92 -10.14 -1.19
C MET A 92 -4.26 -9.58 -0.69
N PRO A 93 -4.56 -9.50 0.62
CA PRO A 93 -5.88 -9.06 1.07
C PRO A 93 -6.20 -7.62 0.65
N LEU A 94 -5.27 -6.67 0.85
CA LEU A 94 -5.48 -5.29 0.41
C LEU A 94 -5.58 -5.18 -1.12
N GLY A 95 -4.68 -5.86 -1.84
CA GLY A 95 -4.67 -5.82 -3.31
C GLY A 95 -5.97 -6.36 -3.91
N LEU A 96 -6.50 -7.47 -3.40
CA LEU A 96 -7.76 -8.05 -3.86
C LEU A 96 -8.95 -7.13 -3.58
N VAL A 97 -9.03 -6.55 -2.38
CA VAL A 97 -10.15 -5.67 -2.04
C VAL A 97 -10.16 -4.43 -2.93
N VAL A 98 -9.00 -3.79 -3.14
CA VAL A 98 -8.92 -2.60 -3.99
C VAL A 98 -9.18 -2.92 -5.46
N LEU A 99 -8.66 -4.02 -5.98
CA LEU A 99 -8.97 -4.45 -7.35
C LEU A 99 -10.45 -4.77 -7.56
N TRP A 100 -11.11 -5.31 -6.52
CA TRP A 100 -12.54 -5.58 -6.56
C TRP A 100 -13.38 -4.29 -6.46
N SER A 101 -12.98 -3.31 -5.64
CA SER A 101 -13.74 -2.09 -5.41
C SER A 101 -13.53 -1.02 -6.49
N ASP A 102 -12.28 -0.76 -6.87
CA ASP A 102 -11.92 0.30 -7.83
C ASP A 102 -11.87 -0.19 -9.27
N GLY A 103 -11.84 -1.52 -9.47
CA GLY A 103 -11.57 -2.14 -10.75
C GLY A 103 -10.15 -1.87 -11.25
N VAL A 104 -9.86 -2.32 -12.47
CA VAL A 104 -8.61 -2.00 -13.16
C VAL A 104 -8.92 -0.88 -14.17
N SER A 105 -8.71 0.37 -13.76
CA SER A 105 -8.81 1.51 -14.68
C SER A 105 -7.56 2.39 -14.56
N PHE A 106 -6.73 2.33 -15.60
CA PHE A 106 -5.54 3.17 -15.71
C PHE A 106 -5.80 4.25 -16.75
N ASN A 107 -6.33 5.38 -16.29
CA ASN A 107 -6.37 6.58 -17.13
C ASN A 107 -5.15 7.43 -16.80
N LEU A 108 -4.18 7.50 -17.72
CA LEU A 108 -2.98 8.31 -17.53
C LEU A 108 -3.01 9.61 -18.34
N THR A 109 -4.16 9.95 -18.96
CA THR A 109 -4.28 11.13 -19.81
C THR A 109 -4.52 12.42 -19.02
N ASN A 110 -4.89 12.32 -17.74
CA ASN A 110 -5.12 13.46 -16.84
C ASN A 110 -4.60 13.19 -15.43
N PHE A 111 -4.44 14.24 -14.63
CA PHE A 111 -3.84 14.13 -13.29
C PHE A 111 -4.72 13.37 -12.29
N TYR A 112 -6.04 13.47 -12.39
CA TYR A 112 -6.96 12.67 -11.58
C TYR A 112 -6.75 11.16 -11.79
N GLY A 113 -6.62 10.74 -13.04
CA GLY A 113 -6.38 9.35 -13.40
C GLY A 113 -5.00 8.86 -12.98
N VAL A 114 -3.96 9.70 -13.12
CA VAL A 114 -2.61 9.41 -12.59
C VAL A 114 -2.65 9.22 -11.08
N ALA A 115 -3.40 10.05 -10.34
CA ALA A 115 -3.56 9.93 -8.90
C ALA A 115 -4.20 8.59 -8.51
N ARG A 116 -5.30 8.19 -9.17
CA ARG A 116 -5.92 6.87 -8.94
C ARG A 116 -4.98 5.71 -9.26
N ALA A 117 -4.25 5.80 -10.37
CA ALA A 117 -3.28 4.78 -10.76
C ALA A 117 -2.17 4.63 -9.71
N LEU A 118 -1.69 5.75 -9.15
CA LEU A 118 -0.65 5.75 -8.12
C LEU A 118 -1.15 5.09 -6.83
N THR A 119 -2.36 5.42 -6.38
CA THR A 119 -2.98 4.81 -5.19
C THR A 119 -3.23 3.31 -5.40
N LEU A 120 -3.75 2.91 -6.56
CA LEU A 120 -3.96 1.50 -6.91
C LEU A 120 -2.62 0.74 -6.92
N PHE A 121 -1.57 1.32 -7.51
CA PHE A 121 -0.24 0.73 -7.54
C PHE A 121 0.32 0.55 -6.12
N ALA A 122 0.22 1.58 -5.27
CA ALA A 122 0.65 1.47 -3.88
C ALA A 122 -0.15 0.43 -3.09
N ALA A 123 -1.46 0.35 -3.31
CA ALA A 123 -2.32 -0.62 -2.65
C ALA A 123 -2.03 -2.06 -3.07
N THR A 124 -1.57 -2.29 -4.31
CA THR A 124 -1.33 -3.64 -4.86
C THR A 124 0.13 -4.09 -4.74
N PHE A 125 1.09 -3.16 -4.68
CA PHE A 125 2.51 -3.48 -4.68
C PHE A 125 3.29 -2.91 -3.49
N GLY A 126 2.68 -2.15 -2.58
CA GLY A 126 3.37 -1.47 -1.48
C GLY A 126 4.24 -2.39 -0.62
N VAL A 127 3.70 -3.51 -0.15
CA VAL A 127 4.43 -4.50 0.66
C VAL A 127 5.56 -5.13 -0.15
N LEU A 128 5.27 -5.52 -1.41
CA LEU A 128 6.25 -6.17 -2.29
C LEU A 128 7.42 -5.24 -2.61
N MET A 129 7.14 -3.95 -2.85
CA MET A 129 8.15 -2.94 -3.13
C MET A 129 9.09 -2.75 -1.94
N ILE A 130 8.55 -2.61 -0.73
CA ILE A 130 9.36 -2.47 0.49
C ILE A 130 10.17 -3.74 0.74
N PHE A 131 9.54 -4.90 0.62
CA PHE A 131 10.21 -6.19 0.79
C PHE A 131 11.36 -6.38 -0.21
N TRP A 132 11.17 -6.00 -1.46
CA TRP A 132 12.21 -6.01 -2.49
C TRP A 132 13.38 -5.09 -2.14
N LEU A 133 13.10 -3.86 -1.68
CA LEU A 133 14.13 -2.91 -1.24
C LEU A 133 14.95 -3.48 -0.07
N LEU A 134 14.29 -4.12 0.90
CA LEU A 134 14.96 -4.77 2.02
C LEU A 134 15.85 -5.93 1.57
N GLN A 135 15.38 -6.79 0.66
CA GLN A 135 16.21 -7.87 0.10
C GLN A 135 17.43 -7.31 -0.64
N ARG A 136 17.25 -6.27 -1.45
CA ARG A 136 18.34 -5.64 -2.20
C ARG A 136 19.39 -5.07 -1.26
N ARG A 137 18.98 -4.47 -0.14
CA ARG A 137 19.88 -3.96 0.89
C ARG A 137 20.65 -5.10 1.56
N SER A 138 19.98 -6.16 1.99
CA SER A 138 20.62 -7.32 2.63
C SER A 138 21.68 -7.97 1.75
N ARG A 139 21.39 -8.19 0.46
CA ARG A 139 22.34 -8.78 -0.49
C ARG A 139 23.61 -7.95 -0.68
N ARG A 140 23.51 -6.62 -0.65
CA ARG A 140 24.68 -5.73 -0.76
C ARG A 140 25.61 -5.84 0.45
N PHE A 141 25.06 -5.99 1.66
CA PHE A 141 25.87 -6.14 2.87
C PHE A 141 26.56 -7.51 2.97
N SER A 142 25.98 -8.57 2.39
CA SER A 142 26.61 -9.89 2.32
C SER A 142 27.74 -10.00 1.30
N GLN A 143 27.90 -9.03 0.38
CA GLN A 143 28.98 -9.01 -0.62
C GLN A 143 30.20 -8.17 -0.18
N THR A 144 30.10 -7.51 0.98
CA THR A 144 31.14 -6.65 1.56
C THR A 144 31.83 -7.28 2.78
N VAL A 145 31.56 -8.55 3.07
CA VAL A 145 32.22 -9.36 4.11
C VAL A 145 32.85 -10.56 3.43
#